data_AF-A0AAW0TQG9-F1
#
_entry.id   AF-A0AAW0TQG9-F1
#
_cell.length_a   1.000
_cell.length_b   1.000
_cell.length_c   1.000
_cell.angle_alpha   90.00
_cell.angle_beta   90.00
_cell.angle_gamma   90.00
#
_symmetry.space_group_name_H-M   'P 1'
#
loop_
_entity.id
_entity.type
_entity.pdbx_description
1 polymer ?
#
loop_
_entity_poly.entity_id
_entity_poly.type
_entity_poly.pdbx_seq_one_letter_code
_entity_poly.pdbx_strand_id
1 'polypeptide(L)'
;MASIGAPVCVVRRYKPEDTAAAQDIMTKTVMETVSDYFWSAIFTEVLPQVALLTIAFSYIGLGVPFYFCLLGIPTAIVIIYAVIWLAHMSKALEVGQEMTNIPRLFLEHPDRCFWVAEVLECSEASELDSFMNKMKKVEYHFMSEEESSAREAELRGTRRHVVGLLGLTKSMRGGMK
;
A
#
# COMPACT_ATOMS: atom_id res chain seq x y z
N MET A 1 29.72 6.93 -16.76
CA MET A 1 28.85 6.92 -17.95
C MET A 1 27.79 5.86 -17.73
N ALA A 2 26.56 6.26 -17.39
CA ALA A 2 25.48 5.32 -17.13
C ALA A 2 25.08 4.61 -18.43
N SER A 3 25.01 3.28 -18.36
CA SER A 3 24.46 2.43 -19.42
C SER A 3 23.03 2.89 -19.75
N ILE A 4 22.75 3.08 -21.04
CA ILE A 4 21.49 3.63 -21.59
C ILE A 4 20.26 2.69 -21.34
N GLY A 5 20.44 1.57 -20.64
CA GLY A 5 19.36 0.60 -20.34
C GLY A 5 19.06 0.36 -18.86
N ALA A 6 19.69 1.06 -17.92
CA ALA A 6 19.41 0.86 -16.49
C ALA A 6 18.24 1.74 -16.02
N PRO A 7 17.31 1.24 -15.20
CA PRO A 7 16.24 2.04 -14.64
C PRO A 7 16.81 3.11 -13.71
N VAL A 8 16.37 4.34 -13.90
CA VAL A 8 16.81 5.49 -13.11
C VAL A 8 15.77 5.77 -12.04
N CYS A 9 16.20 5.92 -10.79
CA CYS A 9 15.35 6.32 -9.67
C CYS A 9 15.66 7.77 -9.30
N VAL A 10 14.64 8.61 -9.26
CA VAL A 10 14.72 10.02 -8.87
C VAL A 10 13.85 10.23 -7.65
N VAL A 11 14.43 10.76 -6.58
CA VAL A 11 13.67 11.18 -5.40
C VAL A 11 13.48 12.68 -5.48
N ARG A 12 12.22 13.12 -5.54
CA ARG A 12 11.87 14.54 -5.68
C ARG A 12 10.76 14.94 -4.71
N ARG A 13 10.57 16.25 -4.56
CA ARG A 13 9.40 16.77 -3.85
C ARG A 13 8.11 16.41 -4.56
N TYR A 14 7.07 16.17 -3.77
CA TYR A 14 5.73 15.90 -4.26
C TYR A 14 5.19 17.04 -5.11
N LYS A 15 4.47 16.67 -6.17
CA LYS A 15 3.68 17.57 -7.01
C LYS A 15 2.21 17.14 -6.96
N PRO A 16 1.24 18.07 -7.16
CA PRO A 16 -0.18 17.73 -7.16
C PRO A 16 -0.57 16.63 -8.16
N GLU A 17 0.19 16.48 -9.25
CA GLU A 17 0.02 15.43 -10.27
C GLU A 17 0.23 14.01 -9.70
N ASP A 18 1.00 13.87 -8.62
CA ASP A 18 1.35 12.58 -8.00
C ASP A 18 0.25 12.04 -7.10
N THR A 19 -0.79 12.84 -6.81
CA THR A 19 -1.84 12.49 -5.83
C THR A 19 -2.50 11.15 -6.12
N ALA A 20 -2.84 10.89 -7.39
CA ALA A 20 -3.50 9.66 -7.78
C ALA A 20 -2.57 8.44 -7.59
N ALA A 21 -1.28 8.59 -7.92
CA ALA A 21 -0.31 7.53 -7.72
C ALA A 21 -0.02 7.30 -6.23
N ALA A 22 0.02 8.37 -5.43
CA ALA A 22 0.20 8.28 -3.99
C ALA A 22 -0.97 7.55 -3.30
N GLN A 23 -2.21 7.85 -3.72
CA GLN A 23 -3.41 7.15 -3.25
C GLN A 23 -3.39 5.66 -3.60
N ASP A 24 -3.03 5.31 -4.84
CA ASP A 24 -2.98 3.93 -5.30
C ASP A 24 -1.94 3.12 -4.54
N ILE A 25 -0.72 3.63 -4.41
CA ILE A 25 0.36 2.98 -3.66
C ILE A 25 -0.05 2.76 -2.20
N MET A 26 -0.57 3.80 -1.54
CA MET A 26 -0.93 3.69 -0.14
C MET A 26 -2.11 2.73 0.08
N THR A 27 -3.10 2.75 -0.82
CA THR A 27 -4.21 1.79 -0.81
C THR A 27 -3.68 0.36 -0.94
N LYS A 28 -2.79 0.10 -1.91
CA LYS A 28 -2.17 -1.22 -2.11
C LYS A 28 -1.40 -1.67 -0.87
N THR A 29 -0.56 -0.80 -0.30
CA THR A 29 0.21 -1.10 0.91
C THR A 29 -0.69 -1.48 2.09
N VAL A 30 -1.82 -0.80 2.28
CA VAL A 30 -2.80 -1.17 3.32
C VAL A 30 -3.46 -2.52 3.00
N MET A 31 -3.84 -2.76 1.74
CA MET A 31 -4.51 -4.01 1.38
C MET A 31 -3.59 -5.23 1.38
N GLU A 32 -2.27 -5.05 1.18
CA GLU A 32 -1.27 -6.12 1.24
C GLU A 32 -1.22 -6.80 2.61
N THR A 33 -1.47 -6.05 3.69
CA THR A 33 -1.40 -6.62 5.05
C THR A 33 -2.61 -7.49 5.41
N VAL A 34 -3.70 -7.48 4.62
CA VAL A 34 -4.93 -8.24 4.93
C VAL A 34 -4.61 -9.72 5.16
N SER A 35 -3.80 -10.33 4.30
CA SER A 35 -3.47 -11.75 4.39
C SER A 35 -2.76 -12.07 5.72
N ASP A 36 -1.82 -11.22 6.13
CA ASP A 36 -1.07 -11.40 7.37
C ASP A 36 -1.98 -11.30 8.60
N TYR A 37 -2.88 -10.30 8.62
CA TYR A 37 -3.88 -10.15 9.68
C TYR A 37 -4.89 -11.31 9.68
N PHE A 38 -5.30 -11.80 8.51
CA PHE A 38 -6.20 -12.94 8.39
C PHE A 38 -5.58 -14.19 8.99
N TRP A 39 -4.36 -14.56 8.59
CA TRP A 39 -3.70 -15.74 9.15
C TRP A 39 -3.43 -15.58 10.65
N SER A 40 -3.04 -14.39 11.10
CA SER A 40 -2.91 -14.10 12.53
C SER A 40 -4.24 -14.32 13.28
N ALA A 41 -5.37 -13.85 12.73
CA ALA A 41 -6.70 -14.05 13.33
C ALA A 41 -7.13 -15.53 13.34
N ILE A 42 -6.74 -16.31 12.34
CA ILE A 42 -7.03 -17.76 12.26
C ILE A 42 -6.24 -18.55 13.31
N PHE A 43 -4.97 -18.20 13.55
CA PHE A 43 -4.11 -18.89 14.51
C PHE A 43 -4.25 -18.40 15.96
N THR A 44 -5.10 -17.40 16.20
CA THR A 44 -5.40 -16.86 17.53
C THR A 44 -6.76 -17.33 18.03
N GLU A 45 -7.12 -16.91 19.24
CA GLU A 45 -8.39 -17.24 19.89
C GLU A 45 -9.64 -16.68 19.17
N VAL A 46 -9.45 -15.79 18.18
CA VAL A 46 -10.55 -15.17 17.42
C VAL A 46 -11.37 -16.22 16.67
N LEU A 47 -10.73 -17.18 16.01
CA LEU A 47 -11.44 -18.21 15.25
C LEU A 47 -12.38 -19.06 16.12
N PRO A 48 -11.93 -19.68 17.23
CA PRO A 48 -12.81 -20.39 18.14
C PRO A 48 -13.98 -19.53 18.66
N GLN A 49 -13.73 -18.28 19.02
CA GLN A 49 -14.77 -17.38 19.52
C GLN A 49 -15.86 -17.10 18.48
N VAL A 50 -15.46 -16.74 17.26
CA VAL A 50 -16.41 -16.47 16.18
C VAL A 50 -17.14 -17.75 15.75
N ALA A 51 -16.47 -18.90 15.72
CA ALA A 51 -17.09 -20.19 15.41
C ALA A 51 -18.13 -20.61 16.46
N LEU A 52 -17.83 -20.45 17.75
CA LEU A 52 -18.80 -20.74 18.81
C LEU A 52 -20.00 -19.80 18.73
N LEU A 53 -19.78 -18.52 18.41
CA LEU A 53 -20.85 -17.55 18.21
C LEU A 53 -21.76 -17.92 17.03
N THR A 54 -21.20 -18.29 15.88
CA THR A 54 -21.99 -18.69 14.69
C THR A 54 -22.78 -19.97 14.95
N ILE A 55 -22.17 -20.94 15.65
CA ILE A 55 -22.83 -22.19 16.06
C ILE A 55 -24.00 -21.90 17.02
N ALA A 56 -23.76 -21.11 18.07
CA ALA A 56 -24.76 -20.78 19.07
C ALA A 56 -25.94 -20.00 18.45
N PHE A 57 -25.64 -19.02 17.58
CA PHE A 57 -26.67 -18.27 16.86
C PHE A 57 -27.51 -19.17 15.95
N SER A 58 -26.89 -20.10 15.22
CA SER A 58 -27.60 -21.03 14.34
C SER A 58 -28.46 -22.02 15.12
N TYR A 59 -27.94 -22.59 16.21
CA TYR A 59 -28.64 -23.60 17.00
C TYR A 59 -29.78 -23.00 17.83
N ILE A 60 -29.50 -21.96 18.61
CA ILE A 60 -30.46 -21.35 19.54
C ILE A 60 -31.34 -20.33 18.83
N GLY A 61 -30.74 -19.46 18.01
CA GLY A 61 -31.46 -18.36 17.36
C GLY A 61 -32.33 -18.81 16.20
N LEU A 62 -31.86 -19.77 15.40
CA LEU A 62 -32.55 -20.25 14.19
C LEU A 62 -33.16 -21.66 14.33
N GLY A 63 -32.89 -22.37 15.43
CA GLY A 63 -33.40 -23.72 15.66
C GLY A 63 -32.82 -24.78 14.72
N VAL A 64 -31.65 -24.52 14.12
CA VAL A 64 -31.02 -25.43 13.17
C VAL A 64 -30.48 -26.67 13.91
N PRO A 65 -30.68 -27.90 13.37
CA PRO A 65 -30.12 -29.11 13.98
C PRO A 65 -28.59 -29.04 14.13
N PHE A 66 -28.06 -29.59 15.22
CA PHE A 66 -26.64 -29.47 15.59
C PHE A 66 -25.67 -29.94 14.48
N TYR A 67 -26.04 -30.97 13.72
CA TYR A 67 -25.22 -31.47 12.60
C TYR A 67 -24.94 -30.38 11.54
N PHE A 68 -25.93 -29.56 11.22
CA PHE A 68 -25.76 -28.45 10.29
C PHE A 68 -25.01 -27.27 10.91
N CYS A 69 -25.00 -27.15 12.25
CA CYS A 69 -24.27 -26.09 12.94
C CYS A 69 -22.74 -26.24 12.79
N LEU A 70 -22.22 -27.43 12.46
CA LEU A 70 -20.78 -27.60 12.16
C LEU A 70 -20.32 -26.78 10.96
N LEU A 71 -21.23 -26.38 10.05
CA LEU A 71 -20.96 -25.40 9.00
C LEU A 71 -20.65 -24.00 9.56
N GLY A 72 -20.94 -23.74 10.83
CA GLY A 72 -20.57 -22.50 11.51
C GLY A 72 -19.06 -22.26 11.54
N ILE A 73 -18.23 -23.30 11.48
CA ILE A 73 -16.76 -23.17 11.44
C ILE A 73 -16.29 -22.56 10.10
N PRO A 74 -16.60 -23.15 8.91
CA PRO A 74 -16.25 -22.50 7.65
C PRO A 74 -16.94 -21.14 7.48
N THR A 75 -18.16 -20.96 7.98
CA THR A 75 -18.83 -19.66 8.00
C THR A 75 -18.04 -18.63 8.82
N ALA A 76 -17.51 -19.01 9.99
CA ALA A 76 -16.69 -18.11 10.81
C ALA A 76 -15.41 -17.67 10.10
N ILE A 77 -14.75 -18.57 9.37
CA ILE A 77 -13.57 -18.23 8.56
C ILE A 77 -13.90 -17.16 7.51
N VAL A 78 -15.02 -17.33 6.80
CA VAL A 78 -15.49 -16.35 5.80
C VAL A 78 -15.82 -15.01 6.46
N ILE A 79 -16.49 -15.02 7.62
CA ILE A 79 -16.83 -13.80 8.36
C ILE A 79 -15.55 -13.07 8.79
N ILE A 80 -14.56 -13.78 9.36
CA ILE A 80 -13.29 -13.20 9.79
C ILE A 80 -12.59 -12.51 8.61
N TYR A 81 -12.48 -13.20 7.47
CA TYR A 81 -11.90 -12.62 6.26
C TYR A 81 -12.66 -11.36 5.82
N ALA A 82 -13.99 -11.42 5.75
CA ALA A 82 -14.81 -10.30 5.32
C ALA A 82 -14.65 -9.08 6.23
N VAL A 83 -14.65 -9.29 7.56
CA VAL A 83 -14.47 -8.20 8.54
C VAL A 83 -13.08 -7.57 8.42
N ILE A 84 -12.03 -8.39 8.30
CA ILE A 84 -10.65 -7.89 8.15
C ILE A 84 -10.52 -7.11 6.83
N TRP A 85 -11.07 -7.64 5.73
CA TRP A 85 -11.06 -6.98 4.43
C TRP A 85 -11.79 -5.62 4.48
N LEU A 86 -12.97 -5.57 5.08
CA LEU A 86 -13.73 -4.34 5.24
C LEU A 86 -13.00 -3.32 6.12
N ALA A 87 -12.36 -3.77 7.21
CA ALA A 87 -11.57 -2.90 8.08
C ALA A 87 -10.40 -2.28 7.31
N HIS A 88 -9.64 -3.08 6.55
CA HIS A 88 -8.53 -2.58 5.73
C HIS A 88 -9.02 -1.69 4.60
N MET A 89 -10.14 -2.02 3.95
CA MET A 89 -10.73 -1.16 2.93
C MET A 89 -11.15 0.19 3.49
N SER A 90 -11.76 0.21 4.68
CA SER A 90 -12.13 1.45 5.36
C SER A 90 -10.89 2.30 5.70
N LYS A 91 -9.81 1.66 6.14
CA LYS A 91 -8.52 2.32 6.38
C LYS A 91 -7.86 2.81 5.10
N ALA A 92 -7.92 2.05 4.02
CA ALA A 92 -7.40 2.49 2.73
C ALA A 92 -8.14 3.73 2.21
N LEU A 93 -9.47 3.79 2.38
CA LEU A 93 -10.27 4.97 2.04
C LEU A 93 -9.92 6.18 2.91
N GLU A 94 -9.79 5.99 4.23
CA GLU A 94 -9.40 7.06 5.16
C GLU A 94 -8.05 7.65 4.78
N VAL A 95 -7.04 6.79 4.57
CA VAL A 95 -5.71 7.24 4.18
C VAL A 95 -5.69 7.83 2.77
N GLY A 96 -6.48 7.29 1.83
CA GLY A 96 -6.64 7.86 0.50
C GLY A 96 -7.18 9.30 0.53
N GLN A 97 -8.09 9.60 1.47
CA GLN A 97 -8.57 10.96 1.70
C GLN A 97 -7.49 11.87 2.30
N GLU A 98 -6.64 11.35 3.19
CA GLU A 98 -5.47 12.09 3.69
C GLU A 98 -4.50 12.43 2.55
N MET A 99 -4.29 11.49 1.61
CA MET A 99 -3.44 11.71 0.44
C MET A 99 -3.98 12.80 -0.49
N THR A 100 -5.31 12.97 -0.61
CA THR A 100 -5.90 14.11 -1.34
C THR A 100 -5.56 15.46 -0.70
N ASN A 101 -5.33 15.47 0.61
CA ASN A 101 -5.07 16.67 1.41
C ASN A 101 -3.56 16.89 1.68
N ILE A 102 -2.66 16.22 0.95
CA ILE A 102 -1.19 16.36 1.11
C ILE A 102 -0.72 17.82 1.16
N PRO A 103 -1.17 18.73 0.27
CA PRO A 103 -0.73 20.12 0.29
C PRO A 103 -0.99 20.84 1.61
N ARG A 104 -2.09 20.50 2.29
CA ARG A 104 -2.44 21.09 3.59
C ARG A 104 -1.74 20.36 4.74
N LEU A 105 -1.73 19.03 4.71
CA LEU A 105 -1.23 18.23 5.83
C LEU A 105 0.31 18.24 5.95
N PHE A 106 1.01 18.23 4.82
CA PHE A 106 2.46 18.01 4.77
C PHE A 106 3.27 19.17 4.17
N LEU A 107 2.65 20.10 3.44
CA LEU A 107 3.36 21.19 2.76
C LEU A 107 3.07 22.58 3.32
N GLU A 108 2.12 22.71 4.25
CA GLU A 108 1.77 24.00 4.87
C GLU A 108 2.83 24.51 5.86
N HIS A 109 3.63 23.62 6.45
CA HIS A 109 4.68 23.98 7.40
C HIS A 109 6.07 23.67 6.86
N PRO A 110 7.07 24.55 7.08
CA PRO A 110 8.44 24.33 6.62
C PRO A 110 9.12 23.13 7.28
N ASP A 111 8.63 22.72 8.47
CA ASP A 111 9.11 21.56 9.23
C ASP A 111 8.53 20.21 8.75
N ARG A 112 7.65 20.23 7.75
CA ARG A 112 7.04 19.02 7.15
C ARG A 112 7.40 18.94 5.69
N CYS A 113 7.59 17.74 5.18
CA CYS A 113 7.85 17.56 3.77
C CYS A 113 7.35 16.20 3.29
N PHE A 114 6.92 16.17 2.02
CA PHE A 114 6.46 14.96 1.35
C PHE A 114 7.28 14.76 0.08
N TRP A 115 7.92 13.60 -0.01
CA TRP A 115 8.83 13.22 -1.08
C TRP A 115 8.28 12.00 -1.78
N VAL A 116 8.57 11.92 -3.08
CA VAL A 116 8.09 10.88 -3.97
C VAL A 116 9.30 10.29 -4.67
N ALA A 117 9.37 8.97 -4.72
CA ALA A 117 10.36 8.23 -5.50
C ALA A 117 9.74 7.82 -6.84
N GLU A 118 10.33 8.29 -7.93
CA GLU A 118 9.93 7.97 -9.29
C GLU A 118 10.98 7.09 -9.95
N VAL A 119 10.53 6.07 -10.67
CA VAL A 119 11.38 5.27 -11.55
C VAL A 119 11.06 5.66 -12.98
N LEU A 120 12.12 5.96 -13.73
CA LEU A 120 12.08 6.20 -15.17
C LEU A 120 12.53 4.92 -15.86
N GLU A 121 11.57 4.22 -16.46
CA GLU A 121 11.83 3.00 -17.22
C GLU A 121 12.06 3.33 -18.70
N CYS A 122 13.31 3.18 -19.17
CA CYS A 122 13.60 3.19 -20.60
C CYS A 122 12.91 2.00 -21.26
N SER A 123 11.93 2.31 -22.10
CA SER A 123 10.84 1.45 -22.56
C SER A 123 11.26 0.20 -23.37
N GLU A 124 10.37 -0.79 -23.31
CA GLU A 124 10.11 -1.95 -24.19
C GLU A 124 10.72 -3.32 -23.85
N ALA A 125 11.90 -3.41 -23.22
CA ALA A 125 12.47 -4.74 -22.92
C ALA A 125 11.98 -5.35 -21.60
N SER A 126 11.44 -4.56 -20.66
CA SER A 126 11.34 -4.95 -19.24
C SER A 126 10.12 -5.82 -18.88
N GLU A 127 8.95 -5.65 -19.50
CA GLU A 127 7.75 -6.40 -19.07
C GLU A 127 7.86 -7.91 -19.38
N LEU A 128 8.45 -8.27 -20.54
CA LEU A 128 8.68 -9.68 -20.88
C LEU A 128 9.90 -10.28 -20.12
N ASP A 129 10.97 -9.49 -19.95
CA ASP A 129 12.19 -9.94 -19.25
C ASP A 129 11.98 -10.05 -17.72
N SER A 130 11.11 -9.22 -17.12
CA SER A 130 10.71 -9.32 -15.71
C SER A 130 9.79 -10.51 -15.42
N PHE A 131 8.92 -10.87 -16.38
CA PHE A 131 8.08 -12.07 -16.28
C PHE A 131 8.89 -13.36 -16.47
N MET A 132 9.87 -13.34 -17.36
CA MET A 132 10.76 -14.48 -17.67
C MET A 132 11.92 -14.63 -16.69
N ASN A 133 12.37 -13.55 -16.04
CA ASN A 133 13.62 -13.53 -15.30
C ASN A 133 13.49 -12.80 -13.95
N LYS A 134 12.72 -13.42 -13.04
CA LYS A 134 12.41 -12.95 -11.68
C LYS A 134 13.65 -12.72 -10.77
N MET A 135 14.85 -13.06 -11.22
CA MET A 135 16.10 -13.00 -10.44
C MET A 135 17.21 -12.16 -11.10
N LYS A 136 16.91 -11.33 -12.10
CA LYS A 136 17.95 -10.44 -12.64
C LYS A 136 18.17 -9.31 -11.64
N LYS A 137 19.39 -9.21 -11.09
CA LYS A 137 19.81 -8.11 -10.23
C LYS A 137 19.70 -6.81 -11.04
N VAL A 138 18.66 -6.02 -10.76
CA VAL A 138 18.46 -4.71 -11.40
C VAL A 138 19.28 -3.70 -10.63
N GLU A 139 20.29 -3.11 -11.27
CA GLU A 139 21.03 -1.99 -10.71
C GLU A 139 20.29 -0.69 -11.03
N TYR A 140 19.78 -0.05 -9.98
CA TYR A 140 19.15 1.26 -10.10
C TYR A 140 20.21 2.36 -10.01
N HIS A 141 20.13 3.30 -10.94
CA HIS A 141 20.92 4.52 -10.84
C HIS A 141 20.10 5.59 -10.12
N PHE A 142 20.56 6.01 -8.94
CA PHE A 142 19.94 7.11 -8.20
C PHE A 142 20.45 8.44 -8.75
N MET A 143 19.54 9.34 -9.09
CA MET A 143 19.84 10.68 -9.57
C MET A 143 19.15 11.73 -8.70
N SER A 144 19.82 12.86 -8.51
CA SER A 144 19.25 14.04 -7.84
C SER A 144 18.25 14.77 -8.72
N GLU A 145 17.40 15.61 -8.11
CA GLU A 145 16.41 16.41 -8.85
C GLU A 145 17.09 17.34 -9.87
N GLU A 146 18.22 17.95 -9.52
CA GLU A 146 18.98 18.85 -10.40
C GLU A 146 19.53 18.14 -11.64
N GLU A 147 20.10 16.94 -11.45
CA GLU A 147 20.58 16.10 -12.55
C GLU A 147 19.44 15.57 -13.42
N SER A 148 18.26 15.33 -12.83
CA SER A 148 17.06 14.93 -13.57
C SER A 148 16.53 16.06 -14.45
N SER A 149 16.53 17.31 -13.94
CA SER A 149 16.12 18.50 -14.71
C SER A 149 17.10 18.81 -15.83
N ALA A 150 18.41 18.67 -15.60
CA ALA A 150 19.42 18.84 -16.63
C ALA A 150 19.28 17.84 -17.78
N ARG A 151 18.77 16.63 -17.50
CA ARG A 151 18.59 15.53 -18.48
C ARG A 151 17.13 15.34 -18.89
N GLU A 152 16.26 16.30 -18.58
CA GLU A 152 14.82 16.19 -18.85
C GLU A 152 14.53 16.02 -20.36
N ALA A 153 15.33 16.65 -21.23
CA ALA A 153 15.22 16.48 -22.68
C ALA A 153 15.52 15.04 -23.16
N GLU A 154 16.43 14.33 -22.50
CA GLU A 154 16.74 12.92 -22.77
C GLU A 154 15.66 11.98 -22.21
N LEU A 155 15.00 12.37 -21.12
CA LEU A 155 14.05 11.57 -20.35
C LEU A 155 12.58 11.79 -20.73
N ARG A 156 12.29 12.66 -21.72
CA ARG A 156 10.92 13.03 -22.15
C ARG A 156 10.14 11.88 -22.82
N GLY A 157 10.83 10.86 -23.33
CA GLY A 157 10.21 9.68 -23.95
C GLY A 157 10.02 8.49 -23.00
N THR A 158 10.44 8.63 -21.75
CA THR A 158 10.53 7.54 -20.77
C THR A 158 9.27 7.49 -19.90
N ARG A 159 8.72 6.29 -19.66
CA ARG A 159 7.53 6.15 -18.80
C ARG A 159 7.96 6.37 -17.34
N ARG A 160 7.27 7.29 -16.67
CA ARG A 160 7.52 7.62 -15.26
C ARG A 160 6.50 6.91 -14.39
N HIS A 161 6.99 6.22 -13.37
CA HIS A 161 6.15 5.55 -12.38
C HIS A 161 6.59 5.94 -10.99
N VAL A 162 5.65 6.43 -10.19
CA VAL A 162 5.87 6.58 -8.75
C VAL A 162 5.91 5.19 -8.12
N VAL A 163 6.95 4.92 -7.34
CA VAL A 163 7.17 3.63 -6.68
C VAL A 163 7.25 3.72 -5.16
N GLY A 164 7.40 4.93 -4.62
CA GLY A 164 7.56 5.14 -3.19
C GLY A 164 7.15 6.52 -2.74
N LEU A 165 6.72 6.60 -1.48
CA LEU A 165 6.25 7.80 -0.83
C LEU A 165 6.98 7.94 0.51
N LEU A 166 7.36 9.17 0.86
CA LEU A 166 7.96 9.49 2.15
C LEU A 166 7.33 10.77 2.70
N GLY A 167 6.55 10.63 3.77
CA GLY A 167 6.00 11.75 4.53
C GLY A 167 6.79 11.97 5.82
N LEU A 168 7.34 13.18 6.00
CA LEU A 168 7.98 13.60 7.24
C LEU A 168 7.07 14.57 7.99
N THR A 169 6.77 14.24 9.25
CA THR A 169 5.98 15.08 10.15
C THR A 169 6.75 15.31 11.45
N LYS A 170 6.65 16.51 12.00
CA LYS A 170 7.23 16.85 13.30
C LYS A 170 6.37 16.28 14.42
N SER A 171 6.98 15.52 15.32
CA SER A 171 6.30 15.03 16.52
C SER A 171 5.95 16.19 17.46
N MET A 172 4.67 16.35 17.79
CA MET A 172 4.16 17.42 18.67
C MET A 172 4.27 17.07 20.16
N ARG A 173 5.03 16.03 20.53
CA ARG A 173 5.03 15.45 21.90
C ARG A 173 5.74 16.28 22.99
N GLY A 174 6.00 17.57 22.78
CA GLY A 174 6.79 18.41 23.70
C GLY A 174 6.23 19.81 24.00
N GLY A 175 4.98 20.10 23.63
CA GLY A 175 4.37 21.42 23.82
C GLY A 175 3.49 21.55 25.07
N MET A 176 3.97 21.15 26.24
CA MET A 176 3.45 21.67 27.51
C MET A 176 4.48 22.65 28.06
N LYS A 177 4.20 23.95 27.86
CA LYS A 177 4.68 25.03 28.71
C LYS A 177 3.46 25.80 29.19
#